data_AF-A0A2N1JG01-F1
#
_entry.id   AF-A0A2N1JG01-F1
#
_cell.length_a   1.000
_cell.length_b   1.000
_cell.length_c   1.000
_cell.angle_alpha   90.00
_cell.angle_beta   90.00
_cell.angle_gamma   90.00
#
_symmetry.space_group_name_H-M   'P 1'
#
loop_
_entity.id
_entity.type
_entity.pdbx_description
1 polymer ?
#
loop_
_entity_poly.entity_id
_entity_poly.type
_entity_poly.pdbx_seq_one_letter_code
_entity_poly.pdbx_strand_id
1 'polypeptide(L)'
;MVYAEIAEYKPLSRDLRGTWSSGSQQVLTGADRNDNVRFHSSSKANNQMFYNPYRKQFTVPRSAGISYSFLPSNGSDNEGFFEEARFQYQSDSQNPHCFSAQLIWLHGRYKYGRNNLATDMTLSAYPGDSMIQTITNPECTGGKSVETDVYTLDKNQEYIKNFTTFIENDAPYPQPGSNTKAMWGLQMYQFDGAPLAKMYLKYDPPQMLPTEQMFVQVIGVN
;
A
#
# COMPACT_ATOMS: atom_id res chain seq x y z
N MET A 1 26.23 -45.44 -11.60
CA MET A 1 25.28 -44.37 -11.91
C MET A 1 25.01 -43.62 -10.63
N VAL A 2 25.42 -42.36 -10.54
CA VAL A 2 25.13 -41.50 -9.38
C VAL A 2 23.90 -40.69 -9.77
N TYR A 3 22.79 -40.91 -9.08
CA TYR A 3 21.60 -40.08 -9.25
C TYR A 3 21.90 -38.70 -8.65
N ALA A 4 21.93 -37.68 -9.50
CA ALA A 4 21.91 -36.31 -9.04
C ALA A 4 20.51 -36.03 -8.49
N GLU A 5 20.41 -35.74 -7.20
CA GLU A 5 19.23 -35.08 -6.63
C GLU A 5 19.06 -33.75 -7.35
N ILE A 6 18.02 -33.66 -8.19
CA ILE A 6 17.50 -32.39 -8.65
C ILE A 6 16.95 -31.69 -7.42
N ALA A 7 17.76 -30.77 -6.87
CA ALA A 7 17.30 -29.84 -5.86
C ALA A 7 16.09 -29.10 -6.42
N GLU A 8 14.90 -29.39 -5.88
CA GLU A 8 13.70 -28.62 -6.10
C GLU A 8 14.04 -27.15 -5.81
N TYR A 9 13.97 -26.29 -6.84
CA TYR A 9 14.14 -24.85 -6.68
C TYR A 9 13.01 -24.35 -5.77
N LYS A 10 13.25 -24.35 -4.46
CA LYS A 10 12.42 -23.58 -3.54
C LYS A 10 12.85 -22.13 -3.74
N PRO A 11 12.01 -21.26 -4.33
CA PRO A 11 12.33 -19.84 -4.33
C PRO A 11 12.55 -19.44 -2.88
N LEU A 12 13.59 -18.65 -2.62
CA LEU A 12 13.82 -18.04 -1.32
C LEU A 12 12.57 -17.19 -1.02
N SER A 13 11.59 -17.74 -0.30
CA SER A 13 10.38 -17.02 0.03
C SER A 13 10.66 -16.21 1.29
N ARG A 14 10.67 -14.90 1.15
CA ARG A 14 10.70 -13.99 2.30
C ARG A 14 9.29 -13.92 2.89
N ASP A 15 9.20 -13.79 4.21
CA ASP A 15 7.96 -13.35 4.87
C ASP A 15 7.49 -12.00 4.27
N LEU A 16 6.17 -11.79 4.21
CA LEU A 16 5.53 -10.56 3.76
C LEU A 16 5.84 -9.37 4.65
N ARG A 17 6.36 -9.59 5.86
CA ARG A 17 6.76 -8.51 6.77
C ARG A 17 7.59 -7.44 6.08
N GLY A 18 7.11 -6.21 6.18
CA GLY A 18 7.77 -5.01 5.67
C GLY A 18 6.81 -4.07 4.95
N THR A 19 7.33 -2.90 4.56
CA THR A 19 6.65 -1.95 3.67
C THR A 19 7.12 -2.19 2.25
N TRP A 20 6.18 -2.47 1.36
CA TRP A 20 6.38 -2.70 -0.06
C TRP A 20 5.80 -1.52 -0.81
N SER A 21 6.55 -0.96 -1.76
CA SER A 21 6.09 0.19 -2.54
C SER A 21 6.47 0.06 -4.01
N SER A 22 5.57 0.50 -4.87
CA SER A 22 5.69 0.44 -6.33
C SER A 22 6.26 1.74 -6.91
N GLY A 23 6.63 1.70 -8.20
CA GLY A 23 7.15 2.87 -8.91
C GLY A 23 8.36 3.48 -8.22
N SER A 24 8.42 4.81 -8.17
CA SER A 24 9.47 5.61 -7.50
C SER A 24 9.37 5.61 -5.97
N GLN A 25 8.51 4.77 -5.39
CA GLN A 25 8.34 4.56 -3.96
C GLN A 25 7.98 5.84 -3.18
N GLN A 26 7.21 6.75 -3.80
CA GLN A 26 6.73 7.98 -3.16
C GLN A 26 5.41 7.79 -2.40
N VAL A 27 4.65 6.75 -2.74
CA VAL A 27 3.46 6.33 -1.98
C VAL A 27 3.93 5.39 -0.89
N LEU A 28 3.71 5.76 0.36
CA LEU A 28 4.17 5.02 1.54
C LEU A 28 3.08 5.01 2.61
N THR A 29 2.94 3.89 3.28
CA THR A 29 2.09 3.73 4.47
C THR A 29 2.75 4.34 5.72
N GLY A 30 1.97 4.54 6.77
CA GLY A 30 2.38 5.03 8.07
C GLY A 30 2.89 6.48 8.06
N ALA A 31 3.45 6.89 9.19
CA ALA A 31 4.17 8.15 9.32
C ALA A 31 5.65 7.96 8.99
N ASP A 32 6.28 8.97 8.37
CA ASP A 32 7.73 8.94 8.11
C ASP A 32 8.50 8.77 9.42
N ARG A 33 9.26 7.69 9.54
CA ARG A 33 10.05 7.36 10.73
C ARG A 33 11.35 8.15 10.85
N ASN A 34 11.75 8.90 9.84
CA ASN A 34 12.97 9.71 9.89
C ASN A 34 12.83 10.98 10.73
N ASP A 35 11.68 11.17 11.38
CA ASP A 35 11.42 12.39 12.10
C ASP A 35 11.75 12.31 13.58
N ASN A 36 12.98 12.71 13.92
CA ASN A 36 13.30 13.23 15.25
C ASN A 36 12.60 14.59 15.53
N VAL A 37 11.70 15.09 14.65
CA VAL A 37 10.91 16.29 14.91
C VAL A 37 9.65 15.92 15.68
N ARG A 38 9.69 16.33 16.95
CA ARG A 38 8.53 16.50 17.83
C ARG A 38 7.38 17.11 17.04
N PHE A 39 6.16 16.60 17.22
CA PHE A 39 4.91 17.21 16.77
C PHE A 39 4.91 18.73 17.01
N HIS A 40 5.39 19.51 16.04
CA HIS A 40 5.38 20.96 16.05
C HIS A 40 4.83 21.41 14.70
N SER A 41 3.62 21.95 14.81
CA SER A 41 2.78 22.45 13.75
C SER A 41 3.37 23.71 13.12
N SER A 42 4.42 23.62 12.27
CA SER A 42 4.78 24.75 11.38
C SER A 42 5.87 24.54 10.30
N SER A 43 6.52 23.39 10.13
CA SER A 43 7.59 23.27 9.11
C SER A 43 7.26 22.36 7.93
N LYS A 44 7.46 22.93 6.74
CA LYS A 44 7.41 22.36 5.39
C LYS A 44 8.10 20.99 5.27
N ALA A 45 7.36 20.03 4.68
CA ALA A 45 7.83 18.92 3.86
C ALA A 45 8.89 17.96 4.44
N ASN A 46 8.47 17.05 5.32
CA ASN A 46 9.10 15.73 5.51
C ASN A 46 8.41 14.83 6.55
N ASN A 47 7.47 15.31 7.37
CA ASN A 47 6.67 14.42 8.23
C ASN A 47 5.30 14.07 7.60
N GLN A 48 5.32 13.63 6.33
CA GLN A 48 4.10 13.41 5.56
C GLN A 48 3.68 11.93 5.58
N MET A 49 2.74 11.62 6.47
CA MET A 49 1.93 10.40 6.36
C MET A 49 0.96 10.52 5.17
N PHE A 50 0.72 9.41 4.48
CA PHE A 50 -0.20 9.36 3.34
C PHE A 50 -1.63 9.75 3.74
N TYR A 51 -2.11 9.21 4.85
CA TYR A 51 -3.36 9.62 5.49
C TYR A 51 -3.10 10.01 6.95
N ASN A 52 -3.56 11.19 7.34
CA ASN A 52 -3.51 11.67 8.71
C ASN A 52 -4.85 11.42 9.41
N PRO A 53 -4.94 10.43 10.32
CA PRO A 53 -6.20 10.10 10.97
C PRO A 53 -6.67 11.18 11.95
N TYR A 54 -5.75 11.94 12.55
CA TYR A 54 -6.11 13.03 13.46
C TYR A 54 -6.78 14.21 12.72
N ARG A 55 -6.26 14.57 11.55
CA ARG A 55 -6.80 15.66 10.72
C ARG A 55 -7.80 15.18 9.66
N LYS A 56 -7.98 13.87 9.53
CA LYS A 56 -8.76 13.21 8.46
C LYS A 56 -8.38 13.72 7.06
N GLN A 57 -7.09 13.82 6.79
CA GLN A 57 -6.56 14.49 5.60
C GLN A 57 -5.54 13.61 4.89
N PHE A 58 -5.66 13.49 3.56
CA PHE A 58 -4.61 12.90 2.74
C PHE A 58 -3.51 13.89 2.39
N THR A 59 -2.32 13.35 2.24
CA THR A 59 -1.21 14.01 1.55
C THR A 59 -1.11 13.43 0.16
N VAL A 60 -1.10 14.28 -0.87
CA VAL A 60 -0.85 13.85 -2.25
C VAL A 60 0.64 13.58 -2.45
N PRO A 61 1.05 12.33 -2.78
CA PRO A 61 2.44 12.01 -3.08
C PRO A 61 2.92 12.64 -4.39
N ARG A 62 4.23 12.76 -4.57
CA ARG A 62 4.83 13.33 -5.79
C ARG A 62 4.57 12.51 -7.06
N SER A 63 4.25 11.23 -6.93
CA SER A 63 3.95 10.34 -8.04
C SER A 63 2.97 9.26 -7.60
N ALA A 64 2.17 8.78 -8.56
CA ALA A 64 1.26 7.67 -8.37
C ALA A 64 1.98 6.37 -7.98
N GLY A 65 1.23 5.49 -7.34
CA GLY A 65 1.71 4.19 -6.89
C GLY A 65 0.79 3.57 -5.85
N ILE A 66 1.11 2.34 -5.53
CA ILE A 66 0.54 1.56 -4.44
C ILE A 66 1.65 1.14 -3.47
N SER A 67 1.29 1.07 -2.20
CA SER A 67 2.13 0.56 -1.13
C SER A 67 1.30 -0.22 -0.12
N TYR A 68 1.85 -1.34 0.33
CA TYR A 68 1.32 -2.12 1.43
C TYR A 68 2.37 -2.29 2.52
N SER A 69 1.95 -2.21 3.78
CA SER A 69 2.74 -2.67 4.92
C SER A 69 2.09 -3.87 5.55
N PHE A 70 2.89 -4.88 5.88
CA PHE A 70 2.44 -6.08 6.59
C PHE A 70 3.26 -6.27 7.86
N LEU A 71 2.56 -6.48 8.97
CA LEU A 71 3.14 -6.85 10.25
C LEU A 71 2.47 -8.14 10.78
N PRO A 72 3.19 -9.27 10.83
CA PRO A 72 2.69 -10.51 11.40
C PRO A 72 2.20 -10.34 12.85
N SER A 73 1.15 -11.08 13.21
CA SER A 73 0.65 -11.16 14.58
C SER A 73 0.92 -12.54 15.18
N ASN A 74 1.17 -12.60 16.50
CA ASN A 74 1.24 -13.85 17.26
C ASN A 74 2.24 -14.91 16.72
N GLY A 75 3.36 -14.47 16.15
CA GLY A 75 4.40 -15.38 15.63
C GLY A 75 3.98 -16.17 14.38
N SER A 76 2.84 -15.83 13.77
CA SER A 76 2.37 -16.42 12.53
C SER A 76 2.51 -15.44 11.38
N ASP A 77 3.28 -15.82 10.35
CA ASP A 77 3.49 -14.96 9.17
C ASP A 77 2.21 -14.76 8.35
N ASN A 78 1.26 -15.70 8.45
CA ASN A 78 0.09 -15.76 7.58
C ASN A 78 -1.13 -14.98 8.06
N GLU A 79 -1.04 -14.33 9.21
CA GLU A 79 -2.07 -13.44 9.72
C GLU A 79 -1.44 -12.28 10.50
N GLY A 80 -2.00 -11.09 10.33
CA GLY A 80 -1.41 -9.91 10.94
C GLY A 80 -2.18 -8.65 10.63
N PHE A 81 -1.45 -7.55 10.71
CA PHE A 81 -1.94 -6.21 10.44
C PHE A 81 -1.45 -5.75 9.08
N PHE A 82 -2.31 -5.05 8.35
CA PHE A 82 -1.93 -4.39 7.11
C PHE A 82 -2.33 -2.93 7.09
N GLU A 83 -1.61 -2.17 6.29
CA GLU A 83 -2.01 -0.85 5.84
C GLU A 83 -1.77 -0.77 4.34
N GLU A 84 -2.68 -0.10 3.64
CA GLU A 84 -2.57 0.24 2.24
C GLU A 84 -2.54 1.76 2.05
N ALA A 85 -1.68 2.20 1.16
CA ALA A 85 -1.70 3.54 0.58
C ALA A 85 -1.68 3.41 -0.95
N ARG A 86 -2.68 3.99 -1.62
CA ARG A 86 -2.81 3.93 -3.08
C ARG A 86 -3.16 5.31 -3.62
N PHE A 87 -2.29 5.82 -4.49
CA PHE A 87 -2.55 7.04 -5.27
C PHE A 87 -2.58 6.67 -6.75
N GLN A 88 -3.72 6.90 -7.38
CA GLN A 88 -3.95 6.68 -8.80
C GLN A 88 -4.50 7.94 -9.44
N TYR A 89 -4.17 8.18 -10.70
CA TYR A 89 -4.79 9.23 -11.48
C TYR A 89 -4.93 8.78 -12.94
N GLN A 90 -5.89 9.37 -13.62
CA GLN A 90 -6.11 9.24 -15.04
C GLN A 90 -6.30 10.63 -15.64
N SER A 91 -5.78 10.84 -16.83
CA SER A 91 -5.98 12.06 -17.61
C SER A 91 -6.56 11.73 -18.98
N ASP A 92 -7.30 12.66 -19.57
CA ASP A 92 -7.69 12.59 -20.97
C ASP A 92 -6.46 12.82 -21.87
N SER A 93 -6.23 11.91 -22.82
CA SER A 93 -5.11 12.03 -23.76
C SER A 93 -5.26 13.20 -24.73
N GLN A 94 -6.50 13.59 -25.06
CA GLN A 94 -6.78 14.75 -25.91
C GLN A 94 -6.72 16.04 -25.11
N ASN A 95 -7.03 15.98 -23.81
CA ASN A 95 -7.04 17.13 -22.91
C ASN A 95 -6.30 16.81 -21.60
N PRO A 96 -4.95 16.85 -21.59
CA PRO A 96 -4.17 16.42 -20.42
C PRO A 96 -4.43 17.20 -19.13
N HIS A 97 -4.97 18.42 -19.23
CA HIS A 97 -5.41 19.21 -18.07
C HIS A 97 -6.67 18.62 -17.40
N CYS A 98 -7.45 17.81 -18.11
CA CYS A 98 -8.57 17.05 -17.59
C CYS A 98 -8.06 15.79 -16.90
N PHE A 99 -8.10 15.79 -15.57
CA PHE A 99 -7.69 14.63 -14.78
C PHE A 99 -8.70 14.30 -13.69
N SER A 100 -8.70 13.03 -13.31
CA SER A 100 -9.29 12.52 -12.09
C SER A 100 -8.24 11.74 -11.32
N ALA A 101 -8.25 11.87 -10.00
CA ALA A 101 -7.31 11.23 -9.09
C ALA A 101 -8.04 10.66 -7.89
N GLN A 102 -7.50 9.57 -7.36
CA GLN A 102 -8.00 8.88 -6.18
C GLN A 102 -6.85 8.58 -5.24
N LEU A 103 -7.04 8.92 -3.97
CA LEU A 103 -6.19 8.51 -2.87
C LEU A 103 -6.99 7.58 -1.97
N ILE A 104 -6.49 6.37 -1.76
CA ILE A 104 -7.17 5.33 -0.98
C ILE A 104 -6.24 4.89 0.13
N TRP A 105 -6.75 4.92 1.35
CA TRP A 105 -6.08 4.42 2.55
C TRP A 105 -6.96 3.37 3.23
N LEU A 106 -6.42 2.17 3.40
CA LEU A 106 -7.07 1.07 4.13
C LEU A 106 -6.16 0.64 5.28
N HIS A 107 -6.75 0.33 6.42
CA HIS A 107 -5.99 -0.12 7.58
C HIS A 107 -6.77 -1.19 8.34
N GLY A 108 -6.12 -2.31 8.64
CA GLY A 108 -6.82 -3.45 9.24
C GLY A 108 -5.99 -4.72 9.36
N ARG A 109 -6.62 -5.87 9.11
CA ARG A 109 -6.04 -7.21 9.27
C ARG A 109 -5.92 -7.96 7.96
N TYR A 110 -4.82 -8.67 7.78
CA TYR A 110 -4.66 -9.60 6.67
C TYR A 110 -4.67 -11.05 7.17
N LYS A 111 -5.08 -11.95 6.29
CA LYS A 111 -4.94 -13.39 6.48
C LYS A 111 -4.75 -14.08 5.13
N TYR A 112 -3.85 -15.05 5.05
CA TYR A 112 -3.71 -15.90 3.87
C TYR A 112 -3.55 -17.38 4.22
N GLY A 113 -3.99 -18.24 3.31
CA GLY A 113 -3.86 -19.69 3.43
C GLY A 113 -2.43 -20.16 3.15
N ARG A 114 -2.00 -21.25 3.82
CA ARG A 114 -0.88 -22.09 3.37
C ARG A 114 -1.42 -23.47 3.00
N ASN A 115 -2.28 -23.54 2.00
CA ASN A 115 -2.44 -24.77 1.23
C ASN A 115 -1.48 -24.67 0.04
N ASN A 116 -0.72 -25.74 -0.24
CA ASN A 116 0.51 -25.75 -1.05
C ASN A 116 0.42 -25.22 -2.51
N LEU A 117 -0.71 -24.63 -2.91
CA LEU A 117 -0.99 -24.11 -4.25
C LEU A 117 -1.75 -22.76 -4.25
N ALA A 118 -2.34 -22.31 -3.14
CA ALA A 118 -3.08 -21.06 -3.09
C ALA A 118 -2.48 -20.11 -2.02
N THR A 119 -2.03 -18.96 -2.49
CA THR A 119 -1.58 -17.82 -1.67
C THR A 119 -2.64 -16.72 -1.71
N ASP A 120 -3.91 -17.13 -1.69
CA ASP A 120 -5.04 -16.24 -1.61
C ASP A 120 -5.04 -15.53 -0.25
N MET A 121 -5.08 -14.21 -0.30
CA MET A 121 -5.02 -13.34 0.85
C MET A 121 -6.28 -12.49 0.90
N THR A 122 -6.84 -12.40 2.10
CA THR A 122 -7.90 -11.47 2.44
C THR A 122 -7.31 -10.30 3.21
N LEU A 123 -7.61 -9.08 2.78
CA LEU A 123 -7.34 -7.84 3.49
C LEU A 123 -8.66 -7.27 4.01
N SER A 124 -8.84 -7.25 5.32
CA SER A 124 -10.06 -6.77 5.98
C SER A 124 -9.76 -5.49 6.75
N ALA A 125 -10.15 -4.33 6.20
CA ALA A 125 -10.00 -3.06 6.90
C ALA A 125 -10.87 -3.01 8.18
N TYR A 126 -10.43 -2.28 9.20
CA TYR A 126 -11.28 -2.00 10.35
C TYR A 126 -12.45 -1.09 9.94
N PRO A 127 -13.65 -1.24 10.54
CA PRO A 127 -14.76 -0.34 10.28
C PRO A 127 -14.38 1.12 10.56
N GLY A 128 -14.56 2.01 9.59
CA GLY A 128 -14.16 3.41 9.72
C GLY A 128 -12.69 3.71 9.36
N ASP A 129 -11.83 2.70 9.23
CA ASP A 129 -10.41 2.84 8.85
C ASP A 129 -10.21 2.59 7.35
N SER A 130 -11.14 3.12 6.54
CA SER A 130 -11.12 3.02 5.09
C SER A 130 -11.53 4.37 4.52
N MET A 131 -10.57 5.09 3.96
CA MET A 131 -10.78 6.45 3.50
C MET A 131 -10.43 6.55 2.03
N ILE A 132 -11.18 7.37 1.33
CA ILE A 132 -10.89 7.73 -0.05
C ILE A 132 -11.07 9.23 -0.24
N GLN A 133 -10.16 9.80 -1.01
CA GLN A 133 -10.28 11.16 -1.53
C GLN A 133 -10.29 11.12 -3.05
N THR A 134 -11.31 11.71 -3.66
CA THR A 134 -11.37 11.95 -5.10
C THR A 134 -10.95 13.39 -5.38
N ILE A 135 -10.16 13.61 -6.44
CA ILE A 135 -9.74 14.93 -6.90
C ILE A 135 -10.04 14.99 -8.39
N THR A 136 -10.82 15.96 -8.83
CA THR A 136 -11.17 16.12 -10.26
C THR A 136 -10.88 17.54 -10.69
N ASN A 137 -10.32 17.73 -11.89
CA ASN A 137 -10.35 19.04 -12.54
C ASN A 137 -11.69 19.20 -13.27
N PRO A 138 -12.60 20.06 -12.77
CA PRO A 138 -13.93 20.14 -13.36
C PRO A 138 -14.00 21.15 -14.51
N GLU A 139 -12.90 21.79 -14.94
CA GLU A 139 -12.89 22.56 -16.20
C GLU A 139 -13.40 21.71 -17.39
N CYS A 140 -13.30 20.39 -17.27
CA CYS A 140 -13.71 19.41 -18.26
C CYS A 140 -15.13 18.86 -18.04
N THR A 141 -15.78 19.23 -16.94
CA THR A 141 -17.18 18.90 -16.60
C THR A 141 -18.04 20.16 -16.41
N GLY A 142 -17.51 21.35 -16.71
CA GLY A 142 -18.21 22.64 -16.61
C GLY A 142 -18.17 23.29 -15.21
N GLY A 143 -17.38 22.75 -14.28
CA GLY A 143 -17.11 23.39 -12.99
C GLY A 143 -16.01 24.44 -13.08
N LYS A 144 -15.81 25.19 -11.97
CA LYS A 144 -14.98 26.41 -11.94
C LYS A 144 -13.66 26.27 -11.16
N SER A 145 -13.46 25.18 -10.41
CA SER A 145 -12.30 24.99 -9.52
C SER A 145 -12.17 23.52 -9.13
N VAL A 146 -10.95 23.01 -8.93
CA VAL A 146 -10.68 21.61 -8.50
C VAL A 146 -11.62 21.17 -7.38
N GLU A 147 -12.33 20.06 -7.61
CA GLU A 147 -13.26 19.46 -6.66
C GLU A 147 -12.57 18.34 -5.88
N THR A 148 -12.81 18.31 -4.57
CA THR A 148 -12.26 17.28 -3.68
C THR A 148 -13.31 16.78 -2.70
N ASP A 149 -13.56 15.48 -2.71
CA ASP A 149 -14.48 14.83 -1.78
C ASP A 149 -13.74 13.77 -0.98
N VAL A 150 -14.08 13.66 0.31
CA VAL A 150 -13.52 12.66 1.22
C VAL A 150 -14.65 11.90 1.87
N TYR A 151 -14.61 10.57 1.76
CA TYR A 151 -15.61 9.71 2.36
C TYR A 151 -14.99 8.43 2.92
N THR A 152 -15.71 7.84 3.88
CA THR A 152 -15.39 6.52 4.42
C THR A 152 -15.97 5.46 3.50
N LEU A 153 -15.20 4.39 3.26
CA LEU A 153 -15.69 3.24 2.53
C LEU A 153 -16.20 2.20 3.53
N ASP A 154 -17.51 1.95 3.50
CA ASP A 154 -18.21 1.30 4.61
C ASP A 154 -17.81 -0.16 4.86
N LYS A 155 -17.27 -0.88 3.86
CA LYS A 155 -16.77 -2.27 3.98
C LYS A 155 -15.72 -2.60 2.91
N ASN A 156 -14.46 -2.25 3.15
CA ASN A 156 -13.39 -2.60 2.23
C ASN A 156 -12.67 -3.87 2.64
N GLN A 157 -13.18 -4.97 2.11
CA GLN A 157 -12.43 -6.20 2.04
C GLN A 157 -11.82 -6.31 0.64
N GLU A 158 -10.49 -6.33 0.55
CA GLU A 158 -9.81 -6.65 -0.69
C GLU A 158 -9.44 -8.15 -0.71
N TYR A 159 -9.65 -8.77 -1.87
CA TYR A 159 -9.23 -10.14 -2.13
C TYR A 159 -8.05 -10.12 -3.09
N ILE A 160 -6.94 -10.69 -2.64
CA ILE A 160 -5.72 -10.88 -3.40
C ILE A 160 -5.67 -12.35 -3.79
N LYS A 161 -5.77 -12.65 -5.08
CA LYS A 161 -5.88 -14.01 -5.58
C LYS A 161 -4.60 -14.83 -5.33
N ASN A 162 -3.46 -14.18 -5.43
CA ASN A 162 -2.14 -14.77 -5.23
C ASN A 162 -1.14 -13.64 -4.94
N PHE A 163 -0.07 -13.96 -4.22
CA PHE A 163 1.13 -13.15 -4.15
C PHE A 163 2.40 -14.01 -4.18
N THR A 164 3.49 -13.41 -4.63
CA THR A 164 4.83 -14.01 -4.66
C THR A 164 5.88 -12.98 -4.27
N THR A 165 6.81 -13.39 -3.40
CA THR A 165 8.04 -12.65 -3.11
C THR A 165 9.21 -13.21 -3.91
N PHE A 166 10.10 -12.36 -4.40
CA PHE A 166 11.27 -12.77 -5.19
C PHE A 166 12.42 -11.79 -4.98
N ILE A 167 13.62 -12.17 -5.44
CA ILE A 167 14.77 -11.25 -5.50
C ILE A 167 14.83 -10.69 -6.92
N GLU A 168 14.76 -9.37 -7.04
CA GLU A 168 15.01 -8.63 -8.28
C GLU A 168 16.47 -8.18 -8.28
N ASN A 169 17.27 -8.65 -9.24
CA ASN A 169 18.71 -8.37 -9.27
C ASN A 169 19.06 -7.04 -9.95
N ASP A 170 18.12 -6.44 -10.69
CA ASP A 170 18.29 -5.14 -11.34
C ASP A 170 17.13 -4.21 -10.97
N ALA A 171 16.92 -4.00 -9.67
CA ALA A 171 15.84 -3.14 -9.21
C ALA A 171 16.09 -1.68 -9.63
N PRO A 172 15.06 -0.96 -10.11
CA PRO A 172 15.20 0.41 -10.62
C PRO A 172 15.55 1.44 -9.54
N TYR A 173 15.34 1.10 -8.26
CA TYR A 173 15.54 1.98 -7.11
C TYR A 173 16.32 1.28 -6.00
N PRO A 174 17.61 0.96 -6.22
CA PRO A 174 18.41 0.22 -5.25
C PRO A 174 18.40 0.90 -3.88
N GLN A 175 18.44 0.08 -2.83
CA GLN A 175 18.48 0.58 -1.45
C GLN A 175 19.65 1.55 -1.27
N PRO A 176 19.42 2.76 -0.71
CA PRO A 176 20.50 3.71 -0.45
C PRO A 176 21.62 3.07 0.37
N GLY A 177 22.86 3.18 -0.09
CA GLY A 177 24.03 2.56 0.57
C GLY A 177 24.27 1.10 0.22
N SER A 178 23.42 0.46 -0.60
CA SER A 178 23.70 -0.86 -1.17
C SER A 178 24.66 -0.74 -2.35
N ASN A 179 25.68 -1.61 -2.37
CA ASN A 179 26.56 -1.80 -3.52
C ASN A 179 25.96 -2.75 -4.58
N THR A 180 24.78 -3.31 -4.32
CA THR A 180 24.04 -4.16 -5.26
C THR A 180 22.70 -3.52 -5.63
N LYS A 181 22.23 -3.83 -6.83
CA LYS A 181 20.87 -3.51 -7.27
C LYS A 181 19.84 -4.57 -6.84
N ALA A 182 20.26 -5.56 -6.06
CA ALA A 182 19.39 -6.63 -5.62
C ALA A 182 18.39 -6.11 -4.56
N MET A 183 17.11 -6.37 -4.76
CA MET A 183 16.05 -6.02 -3.81
C MET A 183 15.00 -7.11 -3.72
N TRP A 184 14.34 -7.20 -2.57
CA TRP A 184 13.12 -8.01 -2.45
C TRP A 184 11.98 -7.34 -3.21
N GLY A 185 11.36 -8.09 -4.10
CA GLY A 185 10.15 -7.73 -4.84
C GLY A 185 8.93 -8.48 -4.32
N LEU A 186 7.77 -7.84 -4.43
CA LEU A 186 6.46 -8.40 -4.16
C LEU A 186 5.57 -8.20 -5.38
N GLN A 187 5.07 -9.31 -5.92
CA GLN A 187 4.03 -9.32 -6.94
C GLN A 187 2.73 -9.82 -6.31
N MET A 188 1.68 -9.02 -6.40
CA MET A 188 0.33 -9.39 -5.96
C MET A 188 -0.62 -9.38 -7.16
N TYR A 189 -1.71 -10.13 -7.05
CA TYR A 189 -2.73 -10.23 -8.08
C TYR A 189 -4.09 -9.90 -7.47
N GLN A 190 -4.85 -9.05 -8.16
CA GLN A 190 -6.22 -8.69 -7.79
C GLN A 190 -7.13 -9.93 -7.79
N PHE A 191 -8.37 -9.78 -7.32
CA PHE A 191 -9.35 -10.86 -7.21
C PHE A 191 -9.62 -11.57 -8.56
N ASP A 192 -9.56 -10.84 -9.67
CA ASP A 192 -9.74 -11.36 -11.03
C ASP A 192 -8.47 -12.04 -11.59
N GLY A 193 -7.33 -11.86 -10.93
CA GLY A 193 -6.02 -12.34 -11.35
C GLY A 193 -5.21 -11.34 -12.18
N ALA A 194 -5.69 -10.12 -12.39
CA ALA A 194 -4.88 -9.06 -12.97
C ALA A 194 -3.73 -8.68 -12.02
N PRO A 195 -2.49 -8.52 -12.52
CA PRO A 195 -1.37 -8.15 -11.67
C PRO A 195 -1.55 -6.72 -11.13
N LEU A 196 -1.27 -6.54 -9.84
CA LEU A 196 -1.00 -5.21 -9.30
C LEU A 196 0.37 -4.73 -9.76
N ALA A 197 0.62 -3.43 -9.66
CA ALA A 197 1.95 -2.88 -9.91
C ALA A 197 2.99 -3.59 -9.03
N LYS A 198 4.08 -4.06 -9.65
CA LYS A 198 5.18 -4.71 -8.94
C LYS A 198 5.71 -3.77 -7.86
N MET A 199 5.89 -4.28 -6.65
CA MET A 199 6.40 -3.53 -5.50
C MET A 199 7.77 -4.03 -5.08
N TYR A 200 8.52 -3.17 -4.41
CA TYR A 200 9.82 -3.49 -3.83
C TYR A 200 9.83 -3.15 -2.35
N LEU A 201 10.57 -3.93 -1.57
CA LEU A 201 10.72 -3.72 -0.13
C LEU A 201 11.44 -2.39 0.12
N LYS A 202 10.75 -1.48 0.81
CA LYS A 202 11.24 -0.17 1.23
C LYS A 202 11.76 -0.18 2.66
N TYR A 203 10.95 -0.67 3.60
CA TYR A 203 11.25 -0.66 5.03
C TYR A 203 11.01 -2.03 5.66
N ASP A 204 11.91 -2.42 6.56
CA ASP A 204 11.76 -3.54 7.49
C ASP A 204 12.46 -3.16 8.80
N PRO A 205 11.74 -2.94 9.92
CA PRO A 205 10.31 -3.22 10.16
C PRO A 205 9.34 -2.34 9.33
N PRO A 206 8.11 -2.81 9.08
CA PRO A 206 7.10 -2.09 8.29
C PRO A 206 6.77 -0.73 8.92
N GLN A 207 6.54 0.29 8.10
CA GLN A 207 6.05 1.61 8.44
C GLN A 207 4.53 1.66 8.23
N MET A 208 3.76 1.64 9.30
CA MET A 208 2.29 1.74 9.29
C MET A 208 1.80 2.43 10.56
N LEU A 209 0.55 2.89 10.55
CA LEU A 209 -0.15 3.42 11.71
C LEU A 209 -0.34 2.33 12.79
N PRO A 210 -0.71 2.71 14.03
CA PRO A 210 -0.85 1.75 15.12
C PRO A 210 -1.80 0.60 14.76
N THR A 211 -1.46 -0.63 15.18
CA THR A 211 -2.14 -1.88 14.81
C THR A 211 -3.50 -2.09 15.51
N GLU A 212 -4.27 -1.02 15.68
CA GLU A 212 -5.55 -0.98 16.35
C GLU A 212 -6.54 -0.13 15.53
N GLN A 213 -7.84 -0.39 15.68
CA GLN A 213 -8.86 0.37 15.00
C GLN A 213 -8.85 1.83 15.49
N MET A 214 -8.78 2.79 14.56
CA MET A 214 -8.67 4.21 14.88
C MET A 214 -10.01 4.96 14.86
N PHE A 215 -10.97 4.51 14.06
CA PHE A 215 -12.29 5.13 13.97
C PHE A 215 -13.40 4.15 14.30
N VAL A 216 -14.51 4.68 14.84
CA VAL A 216 -15.74 3.91 15.04
C VAL A 216 -16.71 4.29 13.92
N GLN A 217 -17.27 3.29 13.23
CA GLN A 217 -18.36 3.50 12.28
C GLN A 217 -19.69 3.56 13.05
N VAL A 218 -20.34 4.74 13.07
CA VAL A 218 -21.67 4.89 13.66
C VAL A 218 -22.71 4.57 12.59
N ILE A 219 -23.33 3.40 12.68
CA ILE A 219 -24.48 3.05 11.82
C ILE A 219 -25.71 3.72 12.40
N GLY A 220 -26.18 4.80 11.77
CA GLY A 220 -27.43 5.43 12.15
C GLY A 220 -28.60 4.49 11.85
N VAL A 221 -29.42 4.20 12.87
CA VAL A 221 -30.81 3.78 12.66
C VAL A 221 -31.57 5.01 12.17
N ASN A 222 -32.02 4.98 10.91
CA ASN A 222 -33.05 5.90 10.42
C ASN A 222 -34.42 5.49 10.96
#